data_AF-A0A2E2BGL7-F1
#
_entry.id   AF-A0A2E2BGL7-F1
#
_cell.length_a   1.000
_cell.length_b   1.000
_cell.length_c   1.000
_cell.angle_alpha   90.00
_cell.angle_beta   90.00
_cell.angle_gamma   90.00
#
_symmetry.space_group_name_H-M   'P 1'
#
loop_
_entity.id
_entity.type
_entity.pdbx_description
1 polymer ?
#
loop_
_entity_poly.entity_id
_entity_poly.type
_entity_poly.pdbx_seq_one_letter_code
_entity_poly.pdbx_strand_id
1 'polypeptide(L)'
;LPGYYGSRPRHLHIKITTPDEEVLVSQLYFENDPYCENDPWCQDADGRIISLEENEFGLYGDIDLIMNSSEDGIMLGDLNFDNLSNILDVVSLVGIVIDGFTLNDFQVYSGDLNNDSNLNVLDIVQLVNIILN
;
A
#
# COMPACT_ATOMS: atom_id res chain seq x y z
N LEU A 1 8.01 11.99 -15.27
CA LEU A 1 9.15 11.93 -14.34
C LEU A 1 9.18 13.16 -13.44
N PRO A 2 9.59 13.04 -12.17
CA PRO A 2 9.79 14.19 -11.31
C PRO A 2 10.90 15.09 -11.86
N GLY A 3 10.84 16.39 -11.53
CA GLY A 3 11.90 17.34 -11.88
C GLY A 3 13.14 17.16 -10.99
N TYR A 4 14.26 17.76 -11.42
CA TYR A 4 15.45 17.83 -10.58
C TYR A 4 15.27 18.85 -9.45
N TYR A 5 15.83 18.54 -8.28
CA TYR A 5 15.91 19.47 -7.15
C TYR A 5 17.37 19.64 -6.74
N GLY A 6 17.96 20.78 -7.11
CA GLY A 6 19.38 21.04 -6.89
C GLY A 6 20.26 20.05 -7.65
N SER A 7 21.18 19.40 -6.94
CA SER A 7 22.11 18.39 -7.49
C SER A 7 21.66 16.94 -7.27
N ARG A 8 20.43 16.71 -6.78
CA ARG A 8 19.90 15.37 -6.55
C ARG A 8 19.41 14.76 -7.88
N PRO A 9 19.65 13.45 -8.14
CA PRO A 9 19.00 12.72 -9.23
C PRO A 9 17.48 12.73 -9.06
N ARG A 10 16.75 12.45 -10.15
CA ARG A 10 15.29 12.30 -10.07
C ARG A 10 14.96 11.12 -9.17
N HIS A 11 14.05 11.34 -8.23
CA HIS A 11 13.62 10.31 -7.31
C HIS A 11 12.17 10.50 -6.89
N LEU A 12 11.57 9.41 -6.42
CA LEU A 12 10.28 9.38 -5.75
C LEU A 12 10.51 9.04 -4.28
N HIS A 13 9.88 9.79 -3.38
CA HIS A 13 9.81 9.39 -1.98
C HIS A 13 8.66 8.40 -1.81
N ILE A 14 8.93 7.28 -1.15
CA ILE A 14 7.93 6.29 -0.81
C ILE A 14 7.89 6.06 0.70
N LYS A 15 6.69 5.81 1.20
CA LYS A 15 6.45 5.25 2.53
C LYS A 15 5.48 4.08 2.36
N ILE A 16 5.89 2.91 2.82
CA ILE A 16 5.03 1.72 2.91
C ILE A 16 4.93 1.37 4.39
N THR A 17 3.71 1.12 4.83
CA THR A 17 3.43 0.52 6.12
C THR A 17 2.75 -0.81 5.85
N THR A 18 3.11 -1.87 6.56
CA THR A 18 2.43 -3.19 6.50
C THR A 18 1.36 -3.27 7.61
N PRO A 19 0.44 -4.26 7.55
CA PRO A 19 -0.56 -4.47 8.60
C PRO A 19 0.03 -4.70 9.99
N ASP A 20 1.19 -5.36 10.09
CA ASP A 20 1.96 -5.54 11.34
C ASP A 20 2.84 -4.34 11.72
N GLU A 21 2.54 -3.16 11.15
CA GLU A 21 3.17 -1.88 11.45
C GLU A 21 4.65 -1.74 11.05
N GLU A 22 5.20 -2.65 10.24
CA GLU A 22 6.53 -2.46 9.66
C GLU A 22 6.53 -1.29 8.67
N VAL A 23 7.47 -0.37 8.85
CA VAL A 23 7.55 0.88 8.05
C VAL A 23 8.81 0.90 7.20
N LEU A 24 8.64 0.99 5.89
CA LEU A 24 9.69 1.33 4.94
C LEU A 24 9.53 2.78 4.48
N VAL A 25 10.52 3.62 4.77
CA VAL A 25 10.67 4.94 4.14
C VAL A 25 11.90 4.90 3.26
N SER A 26 11.72 5.19 1.97
CA SER A 26 12.78 5.03 0.98
C SER A 26 12.67 6.05 -0.16
N GLN A 27 13.67 6.02 -1.04
CA GLN A 27 13.70 6.78 -2.29
C GLN A 27 13.86 5.79 -3.44
N LEU A 28 13.09 5.97 -4.50
CA LEU A 28 13.20 5.25 -5.76
C LEU A 28 13.83 6.17 -6.80
N TYR A 29 14.74 5.65 -7.61
CA TYR A 29 15.48 6.39 -8.63
C TYR A 29 15.13 5.88 -10.02
N PHE A 30 15.69 6.51 -11.04
CA PHE A 30 15.47 6.13 -12.43
C PHE A 30 16.79 5.81 -13.11
N GLU A 31 16.76 4.79 -13.97
CA GLU A 31 17.93 4.39 -14.74
C GLU A 31 18.44 5.54 -15.62
N ASN A 32 19.76 5.60 -15.82
CA ASN A 32 20.44 6.60 -16.65
C ASN A 32 20.30 8.06 -16.16
N ASP A 33 19.99 8.29 -14.88
CA ASP A 33 20.02 9.64 -14.32
C ASP A 33 21.46 10.13 -14.10
N PRO A 34 21.89 11.24 -14.75
CA PRO A 34 23.29 11.68 -14.74
C PRO A 34 23.78 12.19 -13.38
N TYR A 35 22.87 12.50 -12.44
CA TYR A 35 23.28 12.92 -11.10
C TYR A 35 23.44 11.75 -10.14
N CYS A 36 23.10 10.52 -10.55
CA CYS A 36 23.21 9.34 -9.68
C CYS A 36 24.66 9.06 -9.26
N GLU A 37 25.64 9.24 -10.16
CA GLU A 37 27.07 9.00 -9.87
C GLU A 37 27.61 9.88 -8.74
N ASN A 38 27.04 11.08 -8.56
CA ASN A 38 27.48 12.04 -7.55
C ASN A 38 26.60 12.03 -6.30
N ASP A 39 25.59 11.16 -6.23
CA ASP A 39 24.63 11.09 -5.14
C ASP A 39 24.80 9.80 -4.33
N PRO A 40 25.29 9.87 -3.08
CA PRO A 40 25.55 8.68 -2.27
C PRO A 40 24.31 7.81 -2.06
N TRP A 41 23.12 8.41 -2.00
CA TRP A 41 21.87 7.67 -1.81
C TRP A 41 21.41 6.93 -3.07
N CYS A 42 21.74 7.44 -4.26
CA CYS A 42 21.47 6.77 -5.52
C CYS A 42 22.49 5.66 -5.80
N GLN A 43 23.76 5.86 -5.41
CA GLN A 43 24.80 4.83 -5.51
C GLN A 43 24.53 3.61 -4.61
N ASP A 44 23.79 3.80 -3.51
CA ASP A 44 23.37 2.74 -2.59
C ASP A 44 21.92 2.26 -2.85
N ALA A 45 21.37 2.56 -4.03
CA ALA A 45 19.99 2.28 -4.38
C ALA A 45 19.79 0.93 -5.09
N ASP A 46 20.61 -0.07 -4.80
CA ASP A 46 20.46 -1.41 -5.39
C ASP A 46 19.02 -1.93 -5.16
N GLY A 47 18.37 -2.38 -6.24
CA GLY A 47 16.97 -2.80 -6.23
C GLY A 47 15.93 -1.67 -6.13
N ARG A 48 16.35 -0.40 -6.13
CA ARG A 48 15.49 0.80 -6.06
C ARG A 48 15.66 1.74 -7.25
N ILE A 49 16.24 1.26 -8.36
CA ILE A 49 16.40 1.99 -9.61
C ILE A 49 15.39 1.44 -10.63
N ILE A 50 14.50 2.30 -11.10
CA ILE A 50 13.43 1.95 -12.05
C ILE A 50 13.95 2.12 -13.48
N SER A 51 13.95 1.04 -14.25
CA SER A 51 14.12 1.09 -15.71
C SER A 51 12.83 1.57 -16.37
N LEU A 52 12.96 2.46 -17.35
CA LEU A 52 11.81 3.08 -18.02
C LEU A 52 11.77 2.72 -19.50
N GLU A 53 10.58 2.38 -19.98
CA GLU A 53 10.27 2.17 -21.38
C GLU A 53 9.29 3.25 -21.86
N GLU A 54 9.43 3.68 -23.11
CA GLU A 54 8.56 4.69 -23.73
C GLU A 54 7.57 4.04 -24.70
N ASN A 55 6.29 4.38 -24.55
CA ASN A 55 5.23 4.00 -25.47
C ASN A 55 4.36 5.21 -25.87
N GLU A 56 3.27 4.95 -26.60
CA GLU A 56 2.35 5.99 -27.08
C GLU A 56 1.62 6.79 -25.96
N PHE A 57 1.62 6.26 -24.73
CA PHE A 57 1.05 6.90 -23.54
C PHE A 57 2.09 7.55 -22.62
N GLY A 58 3.39 7.43 -22.93
CA GLY A 58 4.49 8.02 -22.19
C GLY A 58 5.46 6.98 -21.62
N LEU A 59 6.11 7.32 -20.51
CA LEU A 59 7.09 6.47 -19.83
C LEU A 59 6.42 5.58 -18.79
N TYR A 60 6.75 4.29 -18.80
CA TYR A 60 6.35 3.33 -17.76
C TYR A 60 7.56 2.53 -17.29
N GLY A 61 7.48 2.00 -16.08
CA GLY A 61 8.53 1.16 -15.49
C GLY A 61 7.99 0.44 -14.26
N ASP A 62 8.54 -0.72 -13.98
CA ASP A 62 8.09 -1.61 -12.92
C ASP A 62 9.16 -1.72 -11.82
N ILE A 63 8.71 -1.96 -10.59
CA ILE A 63 9.58 -2.23 -9.45
C ILE A 63 8.87 -3.11 -8.43
N ASP A 64 9.60 -4.10 -7.93
CA ASP A 64 9.14 -4.96 -6.85
C ASP A 64 9.66 -4.44 -5.51
N LEU A 65 8.76 -4.30 -4.53
CA LEU A 65 9.09 -3.89 -3.17
C LEU A 65 8.77 -5.05 -2.22
N ILE A 66 9.82 -5.65 -1.67
CA ILE A 66 9.70 -6.81 -0.78
C ILE A 66 9.77 -6.31 0.66
N MET A 67 8.69 -6.49 1.40
CA MET A 67 8.57 -6.13 2.80
C MET A 67 8.73 -7.37 3.69
N ASN A 68 9.39 -7.23 4.83
CA ASN A 68 9.48 -8.28 5.83
C ASN A 68 8.25 -8.23 6.74
N SER A 69 7.08 -8.59 6.19
CA SER A 69 5.81 -8.67 6.90
C SER A 69 5.59 -10.09 7.41
N SER A 70 5.14 -10.22 8.65
CA SER A 70 4.65 -11.47 9.23
C SER A 70 3.18 -11.76 8.89
N GLU A 71 2.46 -10.75 8.43
CA GLU A 71 1.07 -10.84 7.97
C GLU A 71 1.04 -10.97 6.44
N ASP A 72 0.23 -11.90 5.93
CA ASP A 72 0.02 -12.16 4.50
C ASP A 72 -0.86 -11.07 3.88
N GLY A 73 -0.34 -9.84 3.82
CA GLY A 73 -1.04 -8.70 3.24
C GLY A 73 -2.37 -8.38 3.92
N ILE A 74 -3.22 -7.62 3.24
CA ILE A 74 -4.54 -7.27 3.75
C ILE A 74 -5.56 -8.23 3.14
N MET A 75 -6.15 -9.09 3.95
CA MET A 75 -7.29 -9.91 3.55
C MET A 75 -8.58 -9.07 3.60
N LEU A 76 -9.34 -9.06 2.50
CA LEU A 76 -10.66 -8.44 2.49
C LEU A 76 -11.57 -9.12 3.51
N GLY A 77 -12.22 -8.33 4.36
CA GLY A 77 -13.09 -8.81 5.42
C GLY A 77 -12.39 -9.26 6.70
N ASP A 78 -11.07 -9.09 6.81
CA ASP A 78 -10.31 -9.24 8.04
C ASP A 78 -10.01 -7.84 8.63
N LEU A 79 -10.75 -7.45 9.67
CA LEU A 79 -10.69 -6.12 10.28
C LEU A 79 -9.85 -6.09 11.57
N ASN A 80 -9.57 -7.26 12.15
CA ASN A 80 -8.73 -7.39 13.34
C ASN A 80 -7.32 -7.94 13.02
N PHE A 81 -7.04 -8.26 11.75
CA PHE A 81 -5.76 -8.71 11.21
C PHE A 81 -5.25 -9.98 11.90
N ASP A 82 -6.14 -10.93 12.14
CA ASP A 82 -5.79 -12.25 12.70
C ASP A 82 -5.70 -13.37 11.64
N ASN A 83 -5.78 -12.99 10.35
CA ASN A 83 -5.82 -13.86 9.18
C ASN A 83 -7.07 -14.76 9.11
N LEU A 84 -8.13 -14.47 9.86
CA LEU A 84 -9.37 -15.24 9.85
C LEU A 84 -10.58 -14.32 9.68
N SER A 85 -11.11 -14.21 8.46
CA SER A 85 -12.41 -13.54 8.27
C SER A 85 -13.56 -14.34 8.91
N ASN A 86 -14.07 -13.85 10.03
CA ASN A 86 -15.09 -14.51 10.85
C ASN A 86 -16.03 -13.52 11.57
N ILE A 87 -16.82 -14.02 12.52
CA ILE A 87 -17.83 -13.20 13.22
C ILE A 87 -17.22 -12.04 14.02
N LEU A 88 -15.96 -12.14 14.43
CA LEU A 88 -15.25 -11.05 15.12
C LEU A 88 -15.03 -9.85 14.19
N ASP A 89 -14.79 -10.06 12.91
CA ASP A 89 -14.67 -8.98 11.90
C ASP A 89 -16.00 -8.29 11.67
N VAL A 90 -17.10 -9.05 11.62
CA VAL A 90 -18.46 -8.49 11.53
C VAL A 90 -18.75 -7.59 12.72
N VAL A 91 -18.42 -8.04 13.94
CA VAL A 91 -18.61 -7.23 15.16
C VAL A 91 -17.75 -5.96 15.10
N SER A 92 -16.52 -6.07 14.62
CA SER A 92 -15.62 -4.93 14.45
C SER A 92 -16.18 -3.93 13.44
N LEU A 93 -16.63 -4.38 12.27
CA LEU A 93 -17.22 -3.54 11.24
C LEU A 93 -18.54 -2.89 11.70
N VAL A 94 -19.40 -3.60 12.43
CA VAL A 94 -20.60 -3.01 13.06
C VAL A 94 -20.21 -1.91 14.04
N GLY A 95 -19.21 -2.14 14.90
CA GLY A 95 -18.69 -1.14 15.82
C GLY A 95 -18.20 0.11 15.09
N ILE A 96 -17.47 -0.08 13.99
CA ILE A 96 -16.98 1.00 13.12
C ILE A 96 -18.14 1.82 12.54
N VAL A 97 -19.16 1.15 11.97
CA VAL A 97 -20.33 1.80 11.35
C VAL A 97 -21.17 2.57 12.37
N ILE A 98 -21.24 2.11 13.62
CA ILE A 98 -22.04 2.75 14.67
C ILE A 98 -21.27 3.86 15.40
N ASP A 99 -20.05 3.56 15.87
CA ASP A 99 -19.29 4.43 16.78
C ASP A 99 -18.32 5.36 16.04
N GLY A 100 -18.05 5.12 14.75
CA GLY A 100 -17.23 6.01 13.91
C GLY A 100 -15.80 6.15 14.40
N PHE A 101 -15.17 5.03 14.79
CA PHE A 101 -13.78 5.02 15.25
C PHE A 101 -12.82 5.62 14.20
N THR A 102 -11.67 6.12 14.67
CA THR A 102 -10.56 6.43 13.78
C THR A 102 -9.98 5.12 13.27
N LEU A 103 -10.27 4.82 12.01
CA LEU A 103 -9.75 3.66 11.31
C LEU A 103 -8.32 3.91 10.87
N ASN A 104 -7.52 2.85 10.85
CA ASN A 104 -6.30 2.87 10.05
C ASN A 104 -6.64 2.57 8.58
N ASP A 105 -5.74 2.93 7.67
CA ASP A 105 -5.95 2.77 6.22
C ASP A 105 -6.21 1.30 5.82
N PHE A 106 -5.66 0.35 6.57
CA PHE A 106 -5.87 -1.08 6.33
C PHE A 106 -7.28 -1.54 6.69
N GLN A 107 -7.86 -1.01 7.76
CA GLN A 107 -9.24 -1.33 8.15
C GLN A 107 -10.25 -0.69 7.19
N VAL A 108 -9.93 0.50 6.65
CA VAL A 108 -10.73 1.10 5.58
C VAL A 108 -10.70 0.20 4.34
N TYR A 109 -9.52 -0.26 3.95
CA TYR A 109 -9.35 -1.12 2.79
C TYR A 109 -9.98 -2.51 2.98
N SER A 110 -9.75 -3.18 4.12
CA SER A 110 -10.27 -4.52 4.36
C SER A 110 -11.78 -4.53 4.58
N GLY A 111 -12.34 -3.45 5.11
CA GLY A 111 -13.77 -3.31 5.35
C GLY A 111 -14.60 -2.94 4.12
N ASP A 112 -14.04 -2.31 3.07
CA ASP A 112 -14.76 -1.84 1.89
C ASP A 112 -14.93 -2.97 0.87
N LEU A 113 -15.97 -3.78 1.07
CA LEU A 113 -16.14 -5.04 0.34
C LEU A 113 -16.80 -4.86 -1.04
N ASN A 114 -17.36 -3.68 -1.31
CA ASN A 114 -17.90 -3.33 -2.62
C ASN A 114 -17.05 -2.30 -3.39
N ASN A 115 -15.94 -1.82 -2.82
CA ASN A 115 -15.05 -0.80 -3.37
C ASN A 115 -15.75 0.53 -3.69
N ASP A 116 -16.77 0.91 -2.91
CA ASP A 116 -17.48 2.19 -3.07
C ASP A 116 -16.91 3.31 -2.19
N SER A 117 -15.86 3.01 -1.42
CA SER A 117 -15.16 3.89 -0.48
C SER A 117 -15.98 4.30 0.75
N ASN A 118 -17.15 3.72 1.00
CA ASN A 118 -17.97 3.98 2.18
C ASN A 118 -18.19 2.71 3.00
N LEU A 119 -17.61 2.63 4.20
CA LEU A 119 -17.93 1.57 5.14
C LEU A 119 -19.33 1.73 5.72
N ASN A 120 -20.25 0.84 5.37
CA ASN A 120 -21.63 0.89 5.81
C ASN A 120 -22.26 -0.51 5.96
N VAL A 121 -23.59 -0.54 6.10
CA VAL A 121 -24.34 -1.79 6.30
C VAL A 121 -24.24 -2.75 5.13
N LEU A 122 -23.95 -2.25 3.92
CA LEU A 122 -23.76 -3.08 2.74
C LEU A 122 -22.51 -3.96 2.88
N ASP A 123 -21.41 -3.40 3.35
CA ASP A 123 -20.18 -4.15 3.63
C ASP A 123 -20.41 -5.22 4.69
N ILE A 124 -21.16 -4.90 5.75
CA ILE A 124 -21.52 -5.89 6.79
C ILE A 124 -22.26 -7.09 6.18
N VAL A 125 -23.23 -6.84 5.31
CA VAL A 125 -23.99 -7.90 4.65
C VAL A 125 -23.10 -8.73 3.74
N GLN A 126 -22.18 -8.09 3.01
CA GLN A 126 -21.22 -8.77 2.15
C GLN A 126 -20.25 -9.63 2.95
N LEU A 127 -19.75 -9.13 4.08
CA LEU A 127 -18.85 -9.87 4.97
C LEU A 127 -19.53 -11.13 5.52
N VAL A 128 -20.77 -10.99 5.99
CA VAL A 128 -21.56 -12.15 6.43
C VAL A 128 -21.75 -13.16 5.29
N ASN A 129 -21.98 -12.69 4.07
CA ASN A 129 -22.10 -13.57 2.91
C ASN A 129 -20.77 -14.26 2.55
N ILE A 130 -19.62 -13.61 2.76
CA ILE A 130 -18.30 -14.22 2.60
C ILE A 130 -18.08 -15.33 3.64
N ILE A 131 -18.43 -15.08 4.90
CA ILE A 131 -18.24 -16.05 6.00
C ILE A 131 -19.12 -17.29 5.87
N LEU A 132 -20.32 -17.14 5.29
CA LEU A 132 -21.32 -18.22 5.22
C LEU A 132 -21.21 -19.12 3.97
N ASN A 133 -20.47 -18.71 2.94
CA ASN A 133 -20.30 -19.46 1.67
C ASN A 133 -18.94 -20.16 1.60
#